data_AF-A0A1V6AGF2-F1
#
_entry.id   AF-A0A1V6AGF2-F1
#
_cell.length_a   1.000
_cell.length_b   1.000
_cell.length_c   1.000
_cell.angle_alpha   90.00
_cell.angle_beta   90.00
_cell.angle_gamma   90.00
#
_symmetry.space_group_name_H-M   'P 1'
#
loop_
_entity.id
_entity.type
_entity.pdbx_description
1 polymer ?
#
loop_
_entity_poly.entity_id
_entity_poly.type
_entity_poly.pdbx_seq_one_letter_code
_entity_poly.pdbx_strand_id
1 'polypeptide(L)'
;MSCPKCCFGSCPTVYTEDGGEFKLAAELFSFSVGRLAESDDLDFLAGSAGPPGRPFEMRLTNEALESHRINWLQPLAVVHPRGARIFPDSNNRLVLFRRFLPPLEARNSLDEDVLPAVAETDDRAYRSPQSLVERLKEGPFFDHLDLKLKIPPGASSVKLLLRLRNTLLSTLLFYDLVLGSQGLDALAWIQRMNEDPSYAGRFWFLFRVFSGVRVKILTDSGWRPAGRILDPGPLAFKRLALSVPASGREDLDLRLEFVPDNFLIDSVSYDYGEGPAEEPAVIPLEFDDIRDMDGRPRPDVRALVAGKDDRYLETEPGQAYRFFFDPPRACSEEEQISVFIASRGFYNEWLRGMWLKPPAGSDYRFDLGDVPGTLRRLAESWLESKSFLEERFFQTRIPIRGGR
;
A
#
# COMPACT_ATOMS: atom_id res chain seq x y z
N MET A 1 22.15 -11.89 -15.96
CA MET A 1 21.63 -10.64 -15.40
C MET A 1 21.62 -10.80 -13.90
N SER A 2 22.45 -10.06 -13.17
CA SER A 2 22.27 -9.96 -11.73
C SER A 2 20.98 -9.20 -11.48
N CYS A 3 20.25 -9.56 -10.43
CA CYS A 3 18.98 -8.96 -10.10
C CYS A 3 19.18 -8.13 -8.83
N PRO A 4 19.53 -6.84 -8.95
CA PRO A 4 19.73 -5.98 -7.79
C PRO A 4 18.48 -5.92 -6.92
N LYS A 5 17.31 -6.16 -7.51
CA LYS A 5 15.97 -6.08 -6.93
C LYS A 5 15.34 -7.42 -6.56
N CYS A 6 16.12 -8.49 -6.54
CA CYS A 6 15.68 -9.79 -6.03
C CYS A 6 15.84 -9.81 -4.51
N CYS A 7 15.29 -8.82 -3.83
CA CYS A 7 15.09 -8.84 -2.39
C CYS A 7 13.68 -8.32 -2.14
N PHE A 8 12.87 -9.16 -1.53
CA PHE A 8 11.51 -8.94 -1.09
C PHE A 8 11.46 -7.76 -0.13
N GLY A 9 10.57 -6.81 -0.39
CA GLY A 9 10.20 -5.74 0.54
C GLY A 9 11.00 -4.44 0.44
N SER A 10 10.32 -3.37 0.88
CA SER A 10 10.84 -2.02 1.14
C SER A 10 10.18 -1.47 2.42
N CYS A 11 9.61 -2.33 3.27
CA CYS A 11 8.88 -1.93 4.48
C CYS A 11 8.74 -3.09 5.47
N PRO A 12 8.42 -2.80 6.75
CA PRO A 12 8.11 -3.85 7.71
C PRO A 12 6.88 -4.66 7.27
N THR A 13 7.03 -5.97 7.27
CA THR A 13 5.94 -6.90 6.98
C THR A 13 5.30 -7.38 8.28
N VAL A 14 3.97 -7.52 8.27
CA VAL A 14 3.21 -8.03 9.40
C VAL A 14 2.49 -9.31 9.00
N TYR A 15 2.67 -10.36 9.80
CA TYR A 15 1.99 -11.64 9.65
C TYR A 15 1.03 -11.89 10.80
N THR A 16 -0.14 -12.44 10.49
CA THR A 16 -1.13 -12.88 11.48
C THR A 16 -1.54 -14.32 11.20
N GLU A 17 -2.08 -14.98 12.22
CA GLU A 17 -2.54 -16.36 12.07
C GLU A 17 -3.91 -16.41 11.38
N ASP A 18 -3.99 -17.21 10.32
CA ASP A 18 -5.23 -17.52 9.61
C ASP A 18 -5.25 -19.02 9.28
N GLY A 19 -6.21 -19.74 9.88
CA GLY A 19 -6.35 -21.18 9.67
C GLY A 19 -5.20 -22.03 10.22
N GLY A 20 -4.46 -21.53 11.21
CA GLY A 20 -3.32 -22.21 11.83
C GLY A 20 -1.97 -21.92 11.15
N GLU A 21 -1.95 -21.11 10.10
CA GLU A 21 -0.73 -20.66 9.41
C GLU A 21 -0.55 -19.15 9.55
N PHE A 22 0.69 -18.67 9.61
CA PHE A 22 0.98 -17.24 9.56
C PHE A 22 0.99 -16.75 8.12
N LYS A 23 0.09 -15.84 7.78
CA LYS A 23 -0.02 -15.23 6.45
C LYS A 23 0.34 -13.75 6.51
N LEU A 24 0.90 -13.25 5.41
CA LEU A 24 1.18 -11.82 5.26
C LEU A 24 -0.15 -11.06 5.31
N ALA A 25 -0.32 -10.24 6.34
CA ALA A 25 -1.52 -9.44 6.56
C ALA A 25 -1.33 -8.01 6.07
N ALA A 26 -0.15 -7.43 6.29
CA ALA A 26 0.13 -6.04 5.95
C ALA A 26 1.61 -5.78 5.61
N GLU A 27 1.83 -4.69 4.89
CA GLU A 27 3.11 -4.04 4.68
C GLU A 27 2.98 -2.60 5.17
N LEU A 28 3.71 -2.25 6.24
CA LEU A 28 3.50 -0.99 6.97
C LEU A 28 4.23 0.16 6.29
N PHE A 29 3.55 1.30 6.09
CA PHE A 29 4.11 2.57 5.62
C PHE A 29 5.05 2.42 4.40
N SER A 30 4.63 1.64 3.40
CA SER A 30 5.41 1.20 2.22
C SER A 30 6.06 2.29 1.36
N PHE A 31 5.78 3.56 1.62
CA PHE A 31 6.34 4.70 0.90
C PHE A 31 7.00 5.73 1.82
N SER A 32 7.24 5.41 3.10
CA SER A 32 7.97 6.31 4.02
C SER A 32 9.49 6.15 3.89
N VAL A 33 10.03 6.45 2.71
CA VAL A 33 11.48 6.40 2.43
C VAL A 33 12.18 7.63 3.01
N GLY A 34 12.98 7.44 4.05
CA GLY A 34 13.72 8.48 4.75
C GLY A 34 12.90 9.24 5.78
N ARG A 35 13.58 9.85 6.76
CA ARG A 35 12.97 10.50 7.93
C ARG A 35 11.93 11.57 7.57
N LEU A 36 12.16 12.35 6.51
CA LEU A 36 11.24 13.42 6.11
C LEU A 36 9.97 12.90 5.41
N ALA A 37 9.89 11.59 5.19
CA ALA A 37 8.71 10.88 4.67
C ALA A 37 7.95 10.11 5.75
N GLU A 38 8.34 10.23 7.03
CA GLU A 38 7.67 9.55 8.13
C GLU A 38 6.18 9.90 8.15
N SER A 39 5.33 8.89 8.06
CA SER A 39 3.88 9.06 8.04
C SER A 39 3.19 8.01 8.87
N ASP A 40 1.93 8.31 9.21
CA ASP A 40 1.04 7.34 9.82
C ASP A 40 0.44 6.41 8.74
N ASP A 41 0.28 5.14 9.07
CA ASP A 41 -0.40 4.15 8.23
C ASP A 41 -1.40 3.34 9.07
N LEU A 42 -2.41 2.78 8.42
CA LEU A 42 -3.46 1.98 9.04
C LEU A 42 -3.77 0.75 8.20
N ASP A 43 -3.41 -0.42 8.73
CA ASP A 43 -3.57 -1.69 8.04
C ASP A 43 -4.59 -2.61 8.71
N PHE A 44 -5.35 -3.32 7.89
CA PHE A 44 -6.24 -4.39 8.32
C PHE A 44 -5.43 -5.66 8.60
N LEU A 45 -5.62 -6.26 9.78
CA LEU A 45 -4.92 -7.47 10.20
C LEU A 45 -5.79 -8.73 10.14
N ALA A 46 -7.02 -8.65 10.61
CA ALA A 46 -7.93 -9.79 10.67
C ALA A 46 -9.39 -9.37 10.80
N GLY A 47 -10.30 -10.17 10.22
CA GLY A 47 -11.75 -9.94 10.32
C GLY A 47 -12.39 -10.51 11.59
N SER A 48 -11.57 -10.97 12.53
CA SER A 48 -11.99 -11.57 13.80
C SER A 48 -10.88 -11.37 14.84
N ALA A 49 -11.28 -11.25 16.11
CA ALA A 49 -10.40 -11.26 17.28
C ALA A 49 -9.69 -12.62 17.51
N GLY A 50 -10.05 -13.67 16.74
CA GLY A 50 -9.53 -15.02 16.94
C GLY A 50 -10.27 -15.78 18.04
N PRO A 51 -9.77 -16.98 18.42
CA PRO A 51 -10.43 -17.83 19.40
C PRO A 51 -10.41 -17.21 20.82
N PRO A 52 -11.51 -17.33 21.59
CA PRO A 52 -11.57 -16.75 22.93
C PRO A 52 -10.48 -17.27 23.88
N GLY A 53 -9.84 -16.37 24.62
CA GLY A 53 -8.87 -16.72 25.67
C GLY A 53 -7.46 -17.03 25.14
N ARG A 54 -7.20 -16.79 23.85
CA ARG A 54 -5.86 -16.80 23.28
C ARG A 54 -5.51 -15.37 22.83
N PRO A 55 -4.34 -14.84 23.20
CA PRO A 55 -3.92 -13.53 22.73
C PRO A 55 -3.74 -13.55 21.22
N PHE A 56 -4.11 -12.44 20.59
CA PHE A 56 -3.84 -12.21 19.19
C PHE A 56 -2.34 -12.03 18.99
N GLU A 57 -1.75 -12.80 18.08
CA GLU A 57 -0.33 -12.70 17.74
C GLU A 57 -0.16 -12.02 16.39
N MET A 58 0.63 -10.95 16.36
CA MET A 58 1.19 -10.42 15.12
C MET A 58 2.71 -10.58 15.11
N ARG A 59 3.28 -10.91 13.95
CA ARG A 59 4.72 -10.97 13.75
C ARG A 59 5.14 -9.83 12.85
N LEU A 60 6.01 -8.98 13.37
CA LEU A 60 6.63 -7.88 12.63
C LEU A 60 8.02 -8.33 12.19
N THR A 61 8.30 -8.24 10.90
CA THR A 61 9.52 -8.79 10.31
C THR A 61 10.21 -7.77 9.40
N ASN A 62 11.54 -7.78 9.42
CA ASN A 62 12.37 -7.12 8.42
C ASN A 62 12.94 -8.17 7.46
N GLU A 63 12.28 -8.32 6.31
CA GLU A 63 12.62 -9.30 5.28
C GLU A 63 13.37 -8.69 4.08
N ALA A 64 13.81 -7.44 4.22
CA ALA A 64 14.38 -6.61 3.16
C ALA A 64 15.77 -6.09 3.55
N LEU A 65 16.50 -5.51 2.59
CA LEU A 65 17.83 -4.91 2.82
C LEU A 65 17.70 -3.44 3.19
N GLU A 66 17.15 -3.20 4.37
CA GLU A 66 16.82 -1.86 4.86
C GLU A 66 16.88 -1.79 6.37
N SER A 67 17.05 -0.57 6.90
CA SER A 67 16.87 -0.27 8.31
C SER A 67 15.50 0.33 8.52
N HIS A 68 14.66 -0.33 9.32
CA HIS A 68 13.39 0.25 9.74
C HIS A 68 13.58 1.15 10.96
N ARG A 69 12.79 2.22 11.00
CA ARG A 69 12.68 3.15 12.12
C ARG A 69 11.22 3.25 12.49
N ILE A 70 10.80 2.39 13.42
CA ILE A 70 9.40 2.28 13.85
C ILE A 70 9.22 3.12 15.10
N ASN A 71 8.42 4.16 15.00
CA ASN A 71 8.18 5.14 16.05
C ASN A 71 7.02 4.71 16.94
N TRP A 72 5.95 4.24 16.31
CA TRP A 72 4.71 3.94 17.01
C TRP A 72 3.97 2.78 16.36
N LEU A 73 3.42 1.91 17.19
CA LEU A 73 2.53 0.82 16.82
C LEU A 73 1.37 0.77 17.82
N GLN A 74 0.14 0.76 17.32
CA GLN A 74 -1.04 0.60 18.17
C GLN A 74 -2.04 -0.37 17.55
N PRO A 75 -2.26 -1.55 18.14
CA PRO A 75 -3.33 -2.44 17.72
C PRO A 75 -4.68 -1.77 18.01
N LEU A 76 -5.62 -1.91 17.09
CA LEU A 76 -6.97 -1.36 17.20
C LEU A 76 -7.98 -2.49 17.04
N ALA A 77 -8.93 -2.57 17.97
CA ALA A 77 -10.15 -3.33 17.77
C ALA A 77 -11.26 -2.40 17.27
N VAL A 78 -11.87 -2.78 16.15
CA VAL A 78 -12.94 -2.00 15.53
C VAL A 78 -14.23 -2.81 15.65
N VAL A 79 -15.16 -2.30 16.47
CA VAL A 79 -16.48 -2.89 16.64
C VAL A 79 -17.41 -2.35 15.56
N HIS A 80 -18.07 -3.25 14.85
CA HIS A 80 -19.00 -2.91 13.79
C HIS A 80 -20.17 -3.91 13.74
N PRO A 81 -21.30 -3.53 13.12
CA PRO A 81 -22.42 -4.44 12.92
C PRO A 81 -22.01 -5.71 12.18
N ARG A 82 -22.56 -6.85 12.60
CA ARG A 82 -22.40 -8.13 11.94
C ARG A 82 -22.91 -8.06 10.51
N GLY A 83 -22.14 -8.65 9.59
CA GLY A 83 -22.42 -8.60 8.15
C GLY A 83 -21.90 -7.35 7.44
N ALA A 84 -21.54 -6.29 8.18
CA ALA A 84 -20.74 -5.19 7.63
C ALA A 84 -19.25 -5.56 7.64
N ARG A 85 -18.44 -4.86 6.83
CA ARG A 85 -16.98 -4.89 6.91
C ARG A 85 -16.43 -3.47 6.91
N ILE A 86 -15.24 -3.31 7.48
CA ILE A 86 -14.55 -2.04 7.61
C ILE A 86 -13.25 -2.09 6.81
N PHE A 87 -12.93 -1.01 6.10
CA PHE A 87 -11.67 -0.85 5.37
C PHE A 87 -11.08 0.54 5.62
N PRO A 88 -9.74 0.69 5.61
CA PRO A 88 -9.13 1.99 5.70
C PRO A 88 -9.28 2.75 4.37
N ASP A 89 -9.43 4.07 4.44
CA ASP A 89 -9.20 4.97 3.32
C ASP A 89 -7.73 5.45 3.30
N SER A 90 -7.36 6.17 2.24
CA SER A 90 -6.03 6.78 2.08
C SER A 90 -5.63 7.80 3.16
N ASN A 91 -6.55 8.21 4.03
CA ASN A 91 -6.30 9.16 5.12
C ASN A 91 -6.40 8.46 6.49
N ASN A 92 -6.29 7.13 6.52
CA ASN A 92 -6.39 6.30 7.71
C ASN A 92 -7.75 6.41 8.44
N ARG A 93 -8.82 6.77 7.71
CA ARG A 93 -10.19 6.72 8.23
C ARG A 93 -10.82 5.38 7.93
N LEU A 94 -11.61 4.87 8.86
CA LEU A 94 -12.31 3.61 8.72
C LEU A 94 -13.65 3.83 8.02
N VAL A 95 -13.87 3.09 6.93
CA VAL A 95 -15.07 3.18 6.10
C VAL A 95 -15.86 1.87 6.19
N LEU A 96 -17.12 1.97 6.62
CA LEU A 96 -18.03 0.83 6.75
C LEU A 96 -18.75 0.53 5.43
N PHE A 97 -18.72 -0.75 5.04
CA PHE A 97 -19.43 -1.31 3.89
C PHE A 97 -20.43 -2.38 4.35
N ARG A 98 -21.67 -2.26 3.89
CA ARG A 98 -22.73 -3.29 4.05
C ARG A 98 -22.94 -4.08 2.76
N ARG A 99 -22.54 -3.51 1.62
CA ARG A 99 -22.72 -4.07 0.28
C ARG A 99 -21.40 -4.02 -0.49
N PHE A 100 -21.26 -4.93 -1.44
CA PHE A 100 -20.11 -5.01 -2.36
C PHE A 100 -20.65 -5.15 -3.78
N LEU A 101 -21.27 -4.08 -4.28
CA LEU A 101 -21.88 -4.08 -5.60
C LEU A 101 -20.78 -3.91 -6.67
N PRO A 102 -20.74 -4.74 -7.72
CA PRO A 102 -19.82 -4.52 -8.83
C PRO A 102 -20.31 -3.34 -9.71
N PRO A 103 -19.41 -2.67 -10.45
CA PRO A 103 -19.79 -1.71 -11.48
C PRO A 103 -20.75 -2.35 -12.51
N LEU A 104 -21.62 -1.54 -13.11
CA LEU A 104 -22.43 -1.95 -14.25
C LEU A 104 -21.58 -2.11 -15.52
N GLU A 105 -20.61 -1.21 -15.69
CA GLU A 105 -19.69 -1.18 -16.83
C GLU A 105 -18.30 -0.79 -16.33
N ALA A 106 -17.27 -1.32 -16.96
CA ALA A 106 -15.89 -0.88 -16.76
C ALA A 106 -15.15 -0.95 -18.09
N ARG A 107 -14.58 0.16 -18.54
CA ARG A 107 -13.80 0.26 -19.78
C ARG A 107 -12.45 0.90 -19.53
N ASN A 108 -11.41 0.43 -20.22
CA ASN A 108 -10.10 1.06 -20.14
C ASN A 108 -9.94 2.23 -21.12
N SER A 109 -8.76 2.86 -21.13
CA SER A 109 -8.45 3.99 -22.01
C SER A 109 -8.41 3.67 -23.52
N LEU A 110 -8.47 2.39 -23.89
CA LEU A 110 -8.59 1.90 -25.27
C LEU A 110 -10.04 1.53 -25.63
N ASP A 111 -11.01 1.84 -24.75
CA ASP A 111 -12.44 1.49 -24.87
C ASP A 111 -12.72 -0.03 -24.80
N GLU A 112 -11.76 -0.81 -24.31
CA GLU A 112 -11.92 -2.26 -24.12
C GLU A 112 -12.74 -2.53 -22.86
N ASP A 113 -13.64 -3.52 -22.92
CA ASP A 113 -14.39 -3.99 -21.76
C ASP A 113 -13.47 -4.73 -20.79
N VAL A 114 -13.35 -4.20 -19.58
CA VAL A 114 -12.53 -4.76 -18.50
C VAL A 114 -13.35 -5.15 -17.28
N LEU A 115 -14.68 -5.07 -17.35
CA LEU A 115 -15.56 -5.47 -16.26
C LEU A 115 -15.26 -6.89 -15.76
N PRO A 116 -15.02 -7.90 -16.62
CA PRO A 116 -14.70 -9.25 -16.16
C PRO A 116 -13.42 -9.34 -15.30
N ALA A 117 -12.49 -8.39 -15.44
CA ALA A 117 -11.22 -8.38 -14.70
C ALA A 117 -11.29 -7.60 -13.37
N VAL A 118 -12.40 -6.89 -13.10
CA VAL A 118 -12.54 -6.04 -11.91
C VAL A 118 -13.86 -6.23 -11.16
N ALA A 119 -14.74 -7.13 -11.62
CA ALA A 119 -16.04 -7.36 -10.99
C ALA A 119 -15.97 -8.27 -9.75
N GLU A 120 -15.00 -9.19 -9.69
CA GLU A 120 -14.88 -10.20 -8.63
C GLU A 120 -13.50 -10.19 -7.98
N THR A 121 -13.41 -10.63 -6.72
CA THR A 121 -12.12 -10.86 -6.07
C THR A 121 -11.66 -12.29 -6.39
N ASP A 122 -10.94 -12.47 -7.49
CA ASP A 122 -10.53 -13.80 -8.00
C ASP A 122 -9.04 -13.92 -8.35
N ASP A 123 -8.24 -12.90 -8.01
CA ASP A 123 -6.81 -12.77 -8.32
C ASP A 123 -6.49 -12.63 -9.83
N ARG A 124 -7.50 -12.43 -10.69
CA ARG A 124 -7.33 -12.16 -12.13
C ARG A 124 -7.32 -10.66 -12.42
N ALA A 125 -6.45 -9.96 -11.71
CA ALA A 125 -6.39 -8.51 -11.74
C ALA A 125 -6.16 -7.91 -13.12
N TYR A 126 -6.86 -6.80 -13.38
CA TYR A 126 -6.60 -5.92 -14.50
C TYR A 126 -5.16 -5.39 -14.49
N ARG A 127 -4.57 -5.34 -15.70
CA ARG A 127 -3.29 -4.69 -16.02
C ARG A 127 -3.45 -3.80 -17.23
N SER A 128 -2.73 -2.69 -17.25
CA SER A 128 -2.65 -1.86 -18.45
C SER A 128 -2.02 -2.65 -19.61
N PRO A 129 -2.56 -2.51 -20.84
CA PRO A 129 -1.92 -3.02 -22.04
C PRO A 129 -0.48 -2.51 -22.21
N GLN A 130 0.40 -3.34 -22.75
CA GLN A 130 1.81 -3.00 -22.98
C GLN A 130 1.98 -1.73 -23.84
N SER A 131 1.10 -1.54 -24.81
CA SER A 131 1.09 -0.35 -25.68
C SER A 131 0.92 0.96 -24.91
N LEU A 132 0.25 0.94 -23.75
CA LEU A 132 0.10 2.13 -22.92
C LEU A 132 1.36 2.45 -22.12
N VAL A 133 2.12 1.43 -21.72
CA VAL A 133 3.45 1.60 -21.11
C VAL A 133 4.42 2.20 -22.13
N GLU A 134 4.36 1.79 -23.40
CA GLU A 134 5.22 2.34 -24.46
C GLU A 134 5.06 3.85 -24.63
N ARG A 135 3.85 4.39 -24.42
CA ARG A 135 3.58 5.83 -24.49
C ARG A 135 4.33 6.65 -23.44
N LEU A 136 4.72 6.04 -22.32
CA LEU A 136 5.55 6.71 -21.30
C LEU A 136 6.93 7.11 -21.84
N LYS A 137 7.39 6.52 -22.95
CA LYS A 137 8.66 6.89 -23.62
C LYS A 137 8.62 8.28 -24.27
N GLU A 138 7.41 8.75 -24.59
CA GLU A 138 7.16 10.04 -25.23
C GLU A 138 6.91 11.16 -24.22
N GLY A 139 6.55 10.81 -22.99
CA GLY A 139 6.34 11.75 -21.89
C GLY A 139 5.29 11.28 -20.87
N PRO A 140 4.87 12.16 -19.94
CA PRO A 140 3.82 11.86 -18.97
C PRO A 140 2.53 11.38 -19.63
N PHE A 141 2.12 10.16 -19.28
CA PHE A 141 0.90 9.53 -19.76
C PHE A 141 0.22 8.74 -18.63
N PHE A 142 -1.11 8.67 -18.67
CA PHE A 142 -1.92 7.97 -17.68
C PHE A 142 -2.94 7.08 -18.38
N ASP A 143 -3.00 5.83 -17.93
CA ASP A 143 -4.12 4.95 -18.23
C ASP A 143 -5.32 5.31 -17.35
N HIS A 144 -6.50 4.83 -17.73
CA HIS A 144 -7.67 4.96 -16.88
C HIS A 144 -8.67 3.81 -17.05
N LEU A 145 -9.46 3.59 -16.00
CA LEU A 145 -10.70 2.82 -16.04
C LEU A 145 -11.90 3.76 -15.85
N ASP A 146 -12.78 3.80 -16.84
CA ASP A 146 -14.08 4.45 -16.75
C ASP A 146 -15.10 3.42 -16.24
N LEU A 147 -15.73 3.73 -15.12
CA LEU A 147 -16.69 2.88 -14.42
C LEU A 147 -18.05 3.53 -14.39
N LYS A 148 -19.09 2.72 -14.58
CA LYS A 148 -20.48 3.14 -14.40
C LYS A 148 -21.11 2.43 -13.23
N LEU A 149 -21.64 3.17 -12.25
CA LEU A 149 -22.28 2.62 -11.06
C LEU A 149 -23.79 2.90 -11.07
N LYS A 150 -24.59 1.97 -10.53
CA LYS A 150 -26.03 2.18 -10.33
C LYS A 150 -26.30 2.67 -8.92
N ILE A 151 -26.75 3.91 -8.80
CA ILE A 151 -27.01 4.55 -7.51
C ILE A 151 -28.52 4.77 -7.37
N PRO A 152 -29.19 4.28 -6.31
CA PRO A 152 -30.61 4.55 -6.15
C PRO A 152 -30.88 6.04 -5.89
N PRO A 153 -32.06 6.54 -6.30
CA PRO A 153 -32.51 7.88 -5.93
C PRO A 153 -32.47 8.06 -4.41
N GLY A 154 -31.90 9.17 -3.94
CA GLY A 154 -31.81 9.51 -2.51
C GLY A 154 -30.52 9.09 -1.81
N ALA A 155 -29.60 8.39 -2.48
CA ALA A 155 -28.26 8.16 -1.94
C ALA A 155 -27.52 9.50 -1.71
N SER A 156 -26.95 9.66 -0.52
CA SER A 156 -26.18 10.86 -0.13
C SER A 156 -24.68 10.71 -0.44
N SER A 157 -24.18 9.48 -0.44
CA SER A 157 -22.77 9.17 -0.65
C SER A 157 -22.57 7.82 -1.32
N VAL A 158 -21.47 7.69 -2.06
CA VAL A 158 -21.01 6.43 -2.64
C VAL A 158 -19.63 6.13 -2.07
N LYS A 159 -19.43 4.90 -1.62
CA LYS A 159 -18.17 4.40 -1.07
C LYS A 159 -17.62 3.40 -2.06
N LEU A 160 -16.43 3.65 -2.57
CA LEU A 160 -15.70 2.76 -3.46
C LEU A 160 -14.72 1.94 -2.65
N LEU A 161 -14.59 0.67 -2.98
CA LEU A 161 -13.58 -0.22 -2.45
C LEU A 161 -12.82 -0.83 -3.61
N LEU A 162 -11.50 -0.61 -3.62
CA LEU A 162 -10.61 -1.25 -4.58
C LEU A 162 -9.79 -2.30 -3.85
N ARG A 163 -9.72 -3.52 -4.39
CA ARG A 163 -8.66 -4.48 -4.07
C ARG A 163 -7.56 -4.32 -5.10
N LEU A 164 -6.40 -3.87 -4.67
CA LEU A 164 -5.28 -3.57 -5.56
C LEU A 164 -3.93 -3.73 -4.88
N ARG A 165 -2.88 -3.88 -5.69
CA ARG A 165 -1.49 -3.71 -5.28
C ARG A 165 -0.70 -3.02 -6.38
N ASN A 166 0.45 -2.46 -6.04
CA ASN A 166 1.37 -2.00 -7.08
C ASN A 166 1.96 -3.18 -7.84
N THR A 167 2.26 -2.99 -9.12
CA THR A 167 3.22 -3.86 -9.81
C THR A 167 4.64 -3.52 -9.32
N LEU A 168 5.64 -4.23 -9.87
CA LEU A 168 7.03 -3.90 -9.61
C LEU A 168 7.54 -2.66 -10.38
N LEU A 169 6.68 -1.91 -11.09
CA LEU A 169 7.07 -0.69 -11.82
C LEU A 169 7.65 0.39 -10.89
N SER A 170 6.93 0.79 -9.84
CA SER A 170 7.41 1.77 -8.86
C SER A 170 8.65 1.26 -8.11
N THR A 171 8.70 -0.05 -7.89
CA THR A 171 9.86 -0.76 -7.36
C THR A 171 11.09 -0.62 -8.28
N LEU A 172 10.92 -0.77 -9.60
CA LEU A 172 11.98 -0.57 -10.58
C LEU A 172 12.44 0.89 -10.58
N LEU A 173 11.47 1.83 -10.62
CA LEU A 173 11.75 3.26 -10.57
C LEU A 173 12.64 3.61 -9.38
N PHE A 174 12.22 3.22 -8.18
CA PHE A 174 12.96 3.62 -6.98
C PHE A 174 14.35 2.98 -6.92
N TYR A 175 14.47 1.70 -7.25
CA TYR A 175 15.71 0.98 -6.97
C TYR A 175 16.71 0.99 -8.10
N ASP A 176 16.28 0.90 -9.34
CA ASP A 176 17.19 0.85 -10.48
C ASP A 176 17.46 2.26 -11.02
N LEU A 177 16.44 3.14 -11.01
CA LEU A 177 16.60 4.51 -11.47
C LEU A 177 17.02 5.41 -10.31
N VAL A 178 16.19 5.62 -9.29
CA VAL A 178 16.50 6.58 -8.22
C VAL A 178 17.78 6.19 -7.48
N LEU A 179 17.96 4.94 -7.04
CA LEU A 179 19.19 4.54 -6.35
C LEU A 179 20.26 4.03 -7.33
N GLY A 180 19.96 2.98 -8.09
CA GLY A 180 20.94 2.22 -8.86
C GLY A 180 21.67 3.01 -9.94
N SER A 181 21.02 3.98 -10.59
CA SER A 181 21.62 4.76 -11.67
C SER A 181 22.65 5.79 -11.19
N GLN A 182 22.64 6.12 -9.89
CA GLN A 182 23.46 7.18 -9.32
C GLN A 182 24.82 6.69 -8.79
N GLY A 183 25.01 5.38 -8.62
CA GLY A 183 26.24 4.88 -7.99
C GLY A 183 26.32 5.29 -6.52
N LEU A 184 27.51 5.73 -6.07
CA LEU A 184 27.72 6.29 -4.72
C LEU A 184 26.92 7.57 -4.45
N ASP A 185 26.52 8.33 -5.48
CA ASP A 185 25.72 9.55 -5.30
C ASP A 185 24.32 9.24 -4.72
N ALA A 186 23.89 7.98 -4.75
CA ALA A 186 22.69 7.53 -4.06
C ALA A 186 22.75 7.76 -2.54
N LEU A 187 23.95 7.76 -1.92
CA LEU A 187 24.11 8.12 -0.51
C LEU A 187 23.72 9.58 -0.25
N ALA A 188 24.10 10.49 -1.15
CA ALA A 188 23.72 11.89 -1.04
C ALA A 188 22.21 12.07 -1.22
N TRP A 189 21.58 11.26 -2.08
CA TRP A 189 20.12 11.22 -2.19
C TRP A 189 19.45 10.76 -0.88
N ILE A 190 19.91 9.64 -0.29
CA ILE A 190 19.40 9.13 0.98
C ILE A 190 19.55 10.20 2.07
N GLN A 191 20.71 10.85 2.17
CA GLN A 191 20.94 11.92 3.13
C GLN A 191 19.94 13.08 2.94
N ARG A 192 19.73 13.55 1.70
CA ARG A 192 18.76 14.63 1.42
C ARG A 192 17.34 14.25 1.82
N MET A 193 16.92 13.01 1.61
CA MET A 193 15.60 12.54 2.05
C MET A 193 15.43 12.47 3.57
N ASN A 194 16.53 12.48 4.33
CA ASN A 194 16.51 12.50 5.79
C ASN A 194 16.71 13.92 6.37
N GLU A 195 17.40 14.82 5.67
CA GLU A 195 17.93 16.07 6.24
C GLU A 195 17.57 17.35 5.46
N ASP A 196 17.11 17.26 4.21
CA ASP A 196 16.77 18.41 3.36
C ASP A 196 15.26 18.47 3.05
N PRO A 197 14.47 19.22 3.86
CA PRO A 197 13.03 19.39 3.64
C PRO A 197 12.65 19.97 2.28
N SER A 198 13.51 20.81 1.68
CA SER A 198 13.23 21.41 0.38
C SER A 198 13.35 20.36 -0.73
N TYR A 199 14.42 19.57 -0.72
CA TYR A 199 14.59 18.48 -1.67
C TYR A 199 13.51 17.41 -1.48
N ALA A 200 13.31 16.91 -0.25
CA ALA A 200 12.31 15.90 0.05
C ALA A 200 10.89 16.36 -0.32
N GLY A 201 10.53 17.62 -0.03
CA GLY A 201 9.24 18.19 -0.42
C GLY A 201 9.02 18.23 -1.93
N ARG A 202 10.05 18.58 -2.72
CA ARG A 202 9.98 18.54 -4.20
C ARG A 202 9.86 17.12 -4.72
N PHE A 203 10.61 16.18 -4.14
CA PHE A 203 10.54 14.76 -4.48
C PHE A 203 9.13 14.22 -4.26
N TRP A 204 8.56 14.42 -3.07
CA TRP A 204 7.22 13.94 -2.74
C TRP A 204 6.11 14.63 -3.53
N PHE A 205 6.26 15.91 -3.85
CA PHE A 205 5.34 16.61 -4.74
C PHE A 205 5.29 15.93 -6.12
N LEU A 206 6.45 15.66 -6.72
CA LEU A 206 6.54 14.98 -8.00
C LEU A 206 6.05 13.53 -7.91
N PHE A 207 6.45 12.79 -6.87
CA PHE A 207 5.96 11.43 -6.64
C PHE A 207 4.43 11.40 -6.60
N ARG A 208 3.78 12.31 -5.86
CA ARG A 208 2.32 12.40 -5.77
C ARG A 208 1.61 12.68 -7.11
N VAL A 209 2.29 13.30 -8.07
CA VAL A 209 1.73 13.49 -9.43
C VAL A 209 1.61 12.15 -10.16
N PHE A 210 2.57 11.24 -9.93
CA PHE A 210 2.69 9.95 -10.64
C PHE A 210 2.31 8.72 -9.80
N SER A 211 1.97 8.89 -8.51
CA SER A 211 1.53 7.81 -7.62
C SER A 211 0.04 7.85 -7.32
N GLY A 212 -0.51 6.72 -6.91
CA GLY A 212 -1.92 6.57 -6.56
C GLY A 212 -2.86 6.48 -7.75
N VAL A 213 -4.07 5.99 -7.47
CA VAL A 213 -5.21 6.03 -8.39
C VAL A 213 -5.98 7.31 -8.12
N ARG A 214 -5.97 8.25 -9.07
CA ARG A 214 -6.81 9.45 -9.01
C ARG A 214 -8.23 9.09 -9.39
N VAL A 215 -9.19 9.48 -8.55
CA VAL A 215 -10.61 9.24 -8.83
C VAL A 215 -11.25 10.55 -9.26
N LYS A 216 -11.95 10.51 -10.39
CA LYS A 216 -12.73 11.64 -10.93
C LYS A 216 -14.18 11.21 -11.10
N ILE A 217 -15.10 12.17 -10.97
CA ILE A 217 -16.54 12.00 -11.25
C ILE A 217 -16.89 12.81 -12.49
N LEU A 218 -17.74 12.26 -13.36
CA LEU A 218 -18.30 13.01 -14.48
C LEU A 218 -19.40 13.94 -14.00
N THR A 219 -19.28 15.22 -14.34
CA THR A 219 -20.31 16.25 -14.09
C THR A 219 -20.75 16.87 -15.41
N ASP A 220 -21.75 17.76 -15.39
CA ASP A 220 -22.14 18.54 -16.59
C ASP A 220 -21.00 19.40 -17.14
N SER A 221 -20.01 19.73 -16.30
CA SER A 221 -18.81 20.47 -16.68
C SER A 221 -17.63 19.57 -17.06
N GLY A 222 -17.85 18.27 -17.22
CA GLY A 222 -16.82 17.26 -17.47
C GLY A 222 -16.28 16.61 -16.21
N TRP A 223 -15.14 15.92 -16.35
CA TRP A 223 -14.48 15.18 -15.27
C TRP A 223 -13.93 16.10 -14.17
N ARG A 224 -14.34 15.87 -12.93
CA ARG A 224 -13.88 16.63 -11.74
C ARG A 224 -13.17 15.71 -10.75
N PRO A 225 -12.06 16.14 -10.11
CA PRO A 225 -11.41 15.37 -9.06
C PRO A 225 -12.36 15.07 -7.91
N ALA A 226 -12.35 13.82 -7.43
CA ALA A 226 -13.18 13.35 -6.33
C ALA A 226 -12.36 12.74 -5.18
N GLY A 227 -11.15 12.26 -5.46
CA GLY A 227 -10.27 11.72 -4.43
C GLY A 227 -9.06 11.00 -5.00
N ARG A 228 -8.35 10.28 -4.13
CA ARG A 228 -7.19 9.48 -4.50
C ARG A 228 -7.07 8.26 -3.60
N ILE A 229 -6.77 7.12 -4.20
CA ILE A 229 -6.32 5.92 -3.51
C ILE A 229 -4.79 5.91 -3.58
N LEU A 230 -4.11 5.88 -2.43
CA LEU A 230 -2.65 5.87 -2.37
C LEU A 230 -2.08 4.53 -2.81
N ASP A 231 -0.78 4.52 -3.11
CA ASP A 231 -0.05 3.30 -3.44
C ASP A 231 -0.03 2.37 -2.20
N PRO A 232 -0.56 1.13 -2.28
CA PRO A 232 -0.57 0.21 -1.15
C PRO A 232 0.73 -0.58 -0.96
N GLY A 233 1.64 -0.55 -1.95
CA GLY A 233 2.82 -1.40 -2.00
C GLY A 233 2.64 -2.63 -2.92
N PRO A 234 3.74 -3.33 -3.26
CA PRO A 234 3.71 -4.43 -4.21
C PRO A 234 3.53 -5.83 -3.58
N LEU A 235 3.59 -5.96 -2.25
CA LEU A 235 3.65 -7.27 -1.60
C LEU A 235 2.26 -7.89 -1.47
N ALA A 236 1.34 -7.18 -0.84
CA ALA A 236 0.01 -7.67 -0.50
C ALA A 236 -1.08 -6.92 -1.29
N PHE A 237 -2.12 -7.63 -1.71
CA PHE A 237 -3.34 -6.95 -2.14
C PHE A 237 -3.99 -6.27 -0.94
N LYS A 238 -4.02 -4.94 -0.96
CA LYS A 238 -4.77 -4.14 0.02
C LYS A 238 -6.16 -3.85 -0.50
N ARG A 239 -7.10 -3.65 0.44
CA ARG A 239 -8.44 -3.16 0.16
C ARG A 239 -8.54 -1.74 0.69
N LEU A 240 -8.61 -0.77 -0.22
CA LEU A 240 -8.62 0.65 0.12
C LEU A 240 -9.95 1.30 -0.27
N ALA A 241 -10.52 2.03 0.67
CA ALA A 241 -11.78 2.72 0.48
C ALA A 241 -11.59 4.15 -0.01
N LEU A 242 -12.60 4.68 -0.71
CA LEU A 242 -12.74 6.09 -1.00
C LEU A 242 -14.22 6.48 -0.96
N SER A 243 -14.56 7.52 -0.20
CA SER A 243 -15.91 8.09 -0.26
C SER A 243 -15.96 9.21 -1.29
N VAL A 244 -16.99 9.19 -2.13
CA VAL A 244 -17.29 10.21 -3.14
C VAL A 244 -18.73 10.71 -2.99
N PRO A 245 -19.01 11.99 -3.27
CA PRO A 245 -20.37 12.51 -3.22
C PRO A 245 -21.26 11.79 -4.25
N ALA A 246 -22.51 11.52 -3.88
CA ALA A 246 -23.50 11.09 -4.86
C ALA A 246 -23.79 12.24 -5.85
N SER A 247 -24.04 11.91 -7.11
CA SER A 247 -24.34 12.89 -8.16
C SER A 247 -25.79 13.37 -8.15
N GLY A 248 -26.65 12.76 -7.33
CA GLY A 248 -28.11 12.94 -7.38
C GLY A 248 -28.77 12.29 -8.60
N ARG A 249 -28.01 11.56 -9.41
CA ARG A 249 -28.47 10.81 -10.59
C ARG A 249 -28.55 9.32 -10.27
N GLU A 250 -29.32 8.60 -11.07
CA GLU A 250 -29.42 7.14 -10.94
C GLU A 250 -28.13 6.39 -11.34
N ASP A 251 -27.28 7.04 -12.12
CA ASP A 251 -26.03 6.50 -12.59
C ASP A 251 -24.89 7.46 -12.19
N LEU A 252 -23.76 6.89 -11.78
CA LEU A 252 -22.55 7.63 -11.44
C LEU A 252 -21.38 7.14 -12.28
N ASP A 253 -20.86 8.01 -13.14
CA ASP A 253 -19.67 7.74 -13.93
C ASP A 253 -18.42 8.20 -13.19
N LEU A 254 -17.46 7.28 -13.05
CA LEU A 254 -16.19 7.49 -12.38
C LEU A 254 -15.04 7.17 -13.31
N ARG A 255 -13.93 7.88 -13.14
CA ARG A 255 -12.67 7.58 -13.80
C ARG A 255 -11.59 7.32 -12.76
N LEU A 256 -10.99 6.14 -12.83
CA LEU A 256 -9.79 5.76 -12.09
C LEU A 256 -8.57 6.01 -12.98
N GLU A 257 -7.75 7.02 -12.70
CA GLU A 257 -6.61 7.42 -13.54
C GLU A 257 -5.27 7.17 -12.83
N PHE A 258 -4.36 6.44 -13.48
CA PHE A 258 -3.10 5.96 -12.89
C PHE A 258 -1.99 5.80 -13.96
N VAL A 259 -0.73 5.68 -13.51
CA VAL A 259 0.39 5.39 -14.41
C VAL A 259 0.22 3.99 -15.01
N PRO A 260 0.35 3.81 -16.34
CA PRO A 260 0.18 2.52 -16.99
C PRO A 260 0.98 1.41 -16.32
N ASP A 261 0.31 0.31 -16.03
CA ASP A 261 0.85 -0.91 -15.43
C ASP A 261 1.54 -0.68 -14.07
N ASN A 262 1.25 0.43 -13.36
CA ASN A 262 1.72 0.62 -11.97
C ASN A 262 0.85 -0.12 -10.94
N PHE A 263 -0.33 -0.59 -11.34
CA PHE A 263 -1.28 -1.29 -10.47
C PHE A 263 -1.75 -2.60 -11.09
N LEU A 264 -1.92 -3.60 -10.22
CA LEU A 264 -2.84 -4.71 -10.44
C LEU A 264 -4.14 -4.36 -9.72
N ILE A 265 -5.24 -4.17 -10.47
CA ILE A 265 -6.55 -3.87 -9.90
C ILE A 265 -7.40 -5.13 -10.00
N ASP A 266 -7.62 -5.79 -8.87
CA ASP A 266 -8.32 -7.07 -8.82
C ASP A 266 -9.83 -6.92 -8.76
N SER A 267 -10.31 -5.96 -7.98
CA SER A 267 -11.74 -5.68 -7.97
C SER A 267 -12.02 -4.23 -7.63
N VAL A 268 -13.12 -3.74 -8.19
CA VAL A 268 -13.77 -2.52 -7.77
C VAL A 268 -15.17 -2.92 -7.32
N SER A 269 -15.55 -2.50 -6.12
CA SER A 269 -16.91 -2.64 -5.63
C SER A 269 -17.35 -1.35 -4.96
N TYR A 270 -18.65 -1.17 -4.80
CA TYR A 270 -19.20 0.00 -4.12
C TYR A 270 -20.35 -0.33 -3.17
N ASP A 271 -20.56 0.60 -2.26
CA ASP A 271 -21.74 0.72 -1.43
C ASP A 271 -22.26 2.17 -1.53
N TYR A 272 -23.51 2.39 -1.12
CA TYR A 272 -24.11 3.71 -1.04
C TYR A 272 -24.82 3.92 0.29
N GLY A 273 -24.73 5.14 0.81
CA GLY A 273 -25.41 5.56 2.03
C GLY A 273 -26.64 6.40 1.73
N GLU A 274 -27.71 6.21 2.51
CA GLU A 274 -28.94 7.02 2.47
C GLU A 274 -28.99 8.03 3.63
N GLY A 275 -27.97 8.07 4.48
CA GLY A 275 -27.91 8.88 5.70
C GLY A 275 -26.47 9.30 6.05
N PRO A 276 -26.24 9.84 7.26
CA PRO A 276 -24.89 10.13 7.73
C PRO A 276 -24.03 8.87 7.77
N ALA A 277 -22.73 9.01 7.56
CA ALA A 277 -21.81 7.88 7.62
C ALA A 277 -21.83 7.29 9.04
N GLU A 278 -22.05 5.97 9.13
CA GLU A 278 -21.86 5.23 10.37
C GLU A 278 -20.35 5.19 10.70
N GLU A 279 -19.97 5.73 11.85
CA GLU A 279 -18.61 5.65 12.37
C GLU A 279 -18.48 4.42 13.28
N PRO A 280 -17.60 3.46 12.96
CA PRO A 280 -17.41 2.29 13.81
C PRO A 280 -16.72 2.68 15.12
N ALA A 281 -17.02 1.97 16.21
CA ALA A 281 -16.34 2.21 17.48
C ALA A 281 -14.92 1.64 17.42
N VAL A 282 -13.93 2.48 17.71
CA VAL A 282 -12.51 2.12 17.70
C VAL A 282 -12.00 2.05 19.13
N ILE A 283 -11.46 0.89 19.50
CA ILE A 283 -10.89 0.63 20.81
C ILE A 283 -9.37 0.46 20.63
N PRO A 284 -8.55 1.44 21.05
CA PRO A 284 -7.12 1.27 21.06
C PRO A 284 -6.74 0.21 22.09
N LEU A 285 -5.81 -0.67 21.70
CA LEU A 285 -5.31 -1.75 22.53
C LEU A 285 -3.84 -1.51 22.85
N GLU A 286 -3.41 -2.07 23.97
CA GLU A 286 -2.01 -2.11 24.36
C GLU A 286 -1.44 -3.49 24.03
N PHE A 287 -0.14 -3.57 23.77
CA PHE A 287 0.52 -4.87 23.71
C PHE A 287 0.57 -5.48 25.11
N ASP A 288 0.17 -6.73 25.29
CA ASP A 288 0.27 -7.46 26.56
C ASP A 288 1.64 -8.08 26.75
N ASP A 289 2.28 -8.51 25.67
CA ASP A 289 3.63 -9.07 25.67
C ASP A 289 4.32 -8.80 24.32
N ILE A 290 5.64 -8.67 24.34
CA ILE A 290 6.46 -8.57 23.12
C ILE A 290 7.65 -9.49 23.31
N ARG A 291 7.91 -10.34 22.32
CA ARG A 291 9.02 -11.30 22.36
C ARG A 291 9.87 -11.22 21.10
N ASP A 292 11.14 -11.56 21.23
CA ASP A 292 11.95 -11.88 20.06
C ASP A 292 11.58 -13.26 19.50
N MET A 293 12.21 -13.65 18.40
CA MET A 293 11.95 -14.95 17.75
C MET A 293 12.47 -16.15 18.54
N ASP A 294 13.32 -15.95 19.55
CA ASP A 294 13.75 -17.00 20.49
C ASP A 294 12.79 -17.13 21.69
N GLY A 295 11.72 -16.31 21.73
CA GLY A 295 10.71 -16.32 22.78
C GLY A 295 11.11 -15.54 24.04
N ARG A 296 12.18 -14.74 24.00
CA ARG A 296 12.58 -13.91 25.14
C ARG A 296 11.72 -12.64 25.20
N PRO A 297 11.21 -12.25 26.39
CA PRO A 297 10.49 -11.00 26.57
C PRO A 297 11.34 -9.77 26.22
N ARG A 298 10.71 -8.78 25.58
CA ARG A 298 11.32 -7.52 25.11
C ARG A 298 10.51 -6.30 25.58
N PRO A 299 10.50 -6.01 26.90
CA PRO A 299 9.79 -4.83 27.43
C PRO A 299 10.39 -3.50 26.96
N ASP A 300 11.67 -3.51 26.56
CA ASP A 300 12.34 -2.37 25.93
C ASP A 300 11.69 -1.99 24.59
N VAL A 301 11.32 -2.98 23.78
CA VAL A 301 10.64 -2.77 22.48
C VAL A 301 9.28 -2.12 22.68
N ARG A 302 8.54 -2.51 23.73
CA ARG A 302 7.25 -1.88 24.07
C ARG A 302 7.40 -0.39 24.27
N ALA A 303 8.42 0.03 25.03
CA ALA A 303 8.64 1.44 25.32
C ALA A 303 9.04 2.25 24.08
N LEU A 304 9.66 1.61 23.07
CA LEU A 304 10.08 2.23 21.82
C LEU A 304 8.96 2.41 20.79
N VAL A 305 7.82 1.72 20.94
CA VAL A 305 6.69 1.81 20.00
C VAL A 305 5.41 2.39 20.64
N ALA A 306 5.49 2.83 21.89
CA ALA A 306 4.33 3.25 22.68
C ALA A 306 3.80 4.65 22.34
N GLY A 307 4.61 5.52 21.72
CA GLY A 307 4.23 6.90 21.45
C GLY A 307 4.92 7.47 20.25
N LYS A 308 4.34 8.53 19.67
CA LYS A 308 4.92 9.26 18.53
C LYS A 308 5.96 10.26 19.05
N ASP A 309 7.20 9.83 19.18
CA ASP A 309 8.32 10.65 19.66
C ASP A 309 9.59 10.46 18.79
N ASP A 310 10.78 10.87 19.24
CA ASP A 310 12.02 10.70 18.46
C ASP A 310 12.82 9.45 18.85
N ARG A 311 12.18 8.49 19.54
CA ARG A 311 12.74 7.17 19.87
C ARG A 311 12.11 6.15 18.94
N TYR A 312 12.96 5.28 18.40
CA TYR A 312 12.56 4.32 17.39
C TYR A 312 12.93 2.91 17.81
N LEU A 313 12.03 1.96 17.58
CA LEU A 313 12.42 0.58 17.38
C LEU A 313 13.17 0.51 16.04
N GLU A 314 14.46 0.22 16.12
CA GLU A 314 15.28 -0.05 14.96
C GLU A 314 15.27 -1.55 14.65
N THR A 315 15.02 -1.91 13.40
CA THR A 315 15.21 -3.28 12.93
C THR A 315 16.19 -3.32 11.75
N GLU A 316 16.99 -4.38 11.73
CA GLU A 316 17.91 -4.72 10.66
C GLU A 316 17.41 -5.92 9.84
N PRO A 317 17.97 -6.15 8.63
CA PRO A 317 17.62 -7.30 7.80
C PRO A 317 17.68 -8.63 8.56
N GLY A 318 16.55 -9.35 8.56
CA GLY A 318 16.33 -10.63 9.22
C GLY A 318 15.89 -10.52 10.69
N GLN A 319 15.73 -9.33 11.27
CA GLN A 319 15.17 -9.21 12.61
C GLN A 319 13.64 -9.30 12.60
N ALA A 320 13.08 -9.85 13.67
CA ALA A 320 11.63 -9.96 13.84
C ALA A 320 11.23 -9.99 15.32
N TYR A 321 9.97 -9.63 15.55
CA TYR A 321 9.34 -9.58 16.87
C TYR A 321 7.93 -10.15 16.82
N ARG A 322 7.52 -10.81 17.89
CA ARG A 322 6.16 -11.30 18.13
C ARG A 322 5.48 -10.37 19.13
N PHE A 323 4.38 -9.76 18.73
CA PHE A 323 3.58 -8.88 19.58
C PHE A 323 2.27 -9.60 19.92
N PHE A 324 1.89 -9.54 21.19
CA PHE A 324 0.69 -10.17 21.72
C PHE A 324 -0.22 -9.11 22.31
N PHE A 325 -1.52 -9.18 22.04
CA PHE A 325 -2.54 -8.31 22.63
C PHE A 325 -3.90 -9.03 22.66
N ASP A 326 -4.79 -8.61 23.55
CA ASP A 326 -6.14 -9.17 23.69
C ASP A 326 -7.23 -8.23 23.15
N PRO A 327 -7.76 -8.46 21.93
CA PRO A 327 -8.95 -7.74 21.47
C PRO A 327 -10.17 -8.07 22.35
N PRO A 328 -11.09 -7.12 22.55
CA PRO A 328 -12.34 -7.38 23.26
C PRO A 328 -13.19 -8.42 22.52
N ARG A 329 -14.21 -8.92 23.22
CA ARG A 329 -15.25 -9.75 22.61
C ARG A 329 -16.40 -8.86 22.13
N ALA A 330 -17.09 -9.31 21.08
CA ALA A 330 -18.37 -8.72 20.71
C ALA A 330 -19.33 -8.78 21.91
N CYS A 331 -20.00 -7.68 22.21
CA CYS A 331 -20.91 -7.59 23.36
C CYS A 331 -22.28 -8.22 23.05
N SER A 332 -22.59 -8.42 21.77
CA SER A 332 -23.82 -9.07 21.30
C SER A 332 -23.58 -9.91 20.04
N GLU A 333 -24.56 -10.74 19.66
CA GLU A 333 -24.53 -11.50 18.39
C GLU A 333 -24.70 -10.63 17.14
N GLU A 334 -25.05 -9.35 17.32
CA GLU A 334 -25.21 -8.34 16.27
C GLU A 334 -23.91 -7.58 16.00
N GLU A 335 -22.88 -7.78 16.81
CA GLU A 335 -21.57 -7.14 16.68
C GLU A 335 -20.51 -8.09 16.12
N GLN A 336 -19.56 -7.52 15.42
CA GLN A 336 -18.34 -8.17 14.96
C GLN A 336 -17.15 -7.25 15.23
N ILE A 337 -15.98 -7.85 15.46
CA ILE A 337 -14.74 -7.14 15.71
C ILE A 337 -13.75 -7.47 14.60
N SER A 338 -13.23 -6.41 13.98
CA SER A 338 -12.08 -6.47 13.08
C SER A 338 -10.85 -5.89 13.78
N VAL A 339 -9.68 -6.45 13.51
CA VAL A 339 -8.40 -6.04 14.11
C VAL A 339 -7.59 -5.29 13.07
N PHE A 340 -7.03 -4.16 13.47
CA PHE A 340 -6.16 -3.31 12.67
C PHE A 340 -4.87 -3.00 13.42
N ILE A 341 -3.86 -2.53 12.70
CA ILE A 341 -2.65 -1.95 13.27
C ILE A 341 -2.47 -0.54 12.71
N ALA A 342 -2.45 0.44 13.61
CA ALA A 342 -1.98 1.77 13.28
C ALA A 342 -0.48 1.82 13.52
N SER A 343 0.26 2.45 12.60
CA SER A 343 1.71 2.50 12.67
C SER A 343 2.23 3.88 12.25
N ARG A 344 3.44 4.20 12.69
CA ARG A 344 4.22 5.36 12.23
C ARG A 344 5.68 4.98 12.15
N GLY A 345 6.32 5.33 11.05
CA GLY A 345 7.73 5.11 10.89
C GLY A 345 8.23 5.50 9.51
N PHE A 346 9.50 5.19 9.29
CA PHE A 346 10.17 5.32 8.01
C PHE A 346 11.23 4.23 7.88
N TYR A 347 11.83 4.11 6.71
CA TYR A 347 12.93 3.20 6.48
C TYR A 347 13.99 3.82 5.59
N ASN A 348 15.21 3.29 5.70
CA ASN A 348 16.32 3.63 4.83
C ASN A 348 16.82 2.38 4.12
N GLU A 349 16.90 2.48 2.80
CA GLU A 349 17.45 1.42 1.94
C GLU A 349 18.95 1.27 2.14
N TRP A 350 19.41 0.03 2.17
CA TRP A 350 20.84 -0.25 2.15
C TRP A 350 21.35 -0.27 0.72
N LEU A 351 22.44 0.45 0.44
CA LEU A 351 23.08 0.36 -0.87
C LEU A 351 23.66 -1.04 -1.09
N ARG A 352 23.20 -1.67 -2.16
CA ARG A 352 23.69 -2.98 -2.58
C ARG A 352 25.07 -2.82 -3.21
N GLY A 353 25.96 -3.79 -3.00
CA GLY A 353 27.34 -3.73 -3.54
C GLY A 353 27.40 -3.50 -5.06
N MET A 354 26.39 -3.98 -5.79
CA MET A 354 26.28 -3.76 -7.25
C MET A 354 25.92 -2.32 -7.64
N TRP A 355 25.33 -1.53 -6.74
CA TRP A 355 25.05 -0.11 -6.97
C TRP A 355 26.21 0.81 -6.57
N LEU A 356 27.34 0.27 -6.07
CA LEU A 356 28.50 1.12 -5.79
C LEU A 356 29.09 1.73 -7.06
N LYS A 357 28.76 1.17 -8.23
CA LYS A 357 29.05 1.73 -9.53
C LYS A 357 27.75 1.79 -10.35
N PRO A 358 27.55 2.83 -11.17
CA PRO A 358 26.46 2.84 -12.13
C PRO A 358 26.51 1.59 -13.02
N PRO A 359 25.36 1.09 -13.53
CA PRO A 359 25.33 -0.05 -14.43
C PRO A 359 26.24 0.19 -15.64
N ALA A 360 27.09 -0.79 -15.97
CA ALA A 360 28.00 -0.69 -17.10
C ALA A 360 27.21 -0.50 -18.40
N GLY A 361 27.51 0.57 -19.14
CA GLY A 361 26.83 0.91 -20.39
C GLY A 361 25.50 1.65 -20.24
N SER A 362 25.12 2.08 -19.03
CA SER A 362 23.97 2.97 -18.81
C SER A 362 24.43 4.43 -18.72
N ASP A 363 24.00 5.27 -19.65
CA ASP A 363 24.29 6.71 -19.65
C ASP A 363 23.28 7.53 -18.82
N TYR A 364 22.16 6.92 -18.41
CA TYR A 364 21.13 7.59 -17.62
C TYR A 364 21.54 7.68 -16.14
N ARG A 365 21.34 8.86 -15.56
CA ARG A 365 21.41 9.12 -14.12
C ARG A 365 20.12 9.82 -13.70
N PHE A 366 19.56 9.42 -12.56
CA PHE A 366 18.35 10.03 -12.03
C PHE A 366 18.58 11.52 -11.74
N ASP A 367 17.69 12.35 -12.29
CA ASP A 367 17.55 13.76 -11.97
C ASP A 367 16.07 14.03 -11.71
N LEU A 368 15.79 14.63 -10.55
CA LEU A 368 14.43 15.00 -10.15
C LEU A 368 13.77 15.97 -11.15
N GLY A 369 14.58 16.77 -11.86
CA GLY A 369 14.10 17.68 -12.90
C GLY A 369 13.81 17.03 -14.25
N ASP A 370 14.36 15.84 -14.53
CA ASP A 370 14.22 15.14 -15.81
C ASP A 370 13.07 14.11 -15.78
N VAL A 371 11.84 14.60 -15.65
CA VAL A 371 10.64 13.75 -15.67
C VAL A 371 10.53 12.95 -16.98
N PRO A 372 10.66 13.56 -18.18
CA PRO A 372 10.53 12.81 -19.43
C PRO A 372 11.60 11.71 -19.60
N GLY A 373 12.86 11.99 -19.29
CA GLY A 373 13.92 10.99 -19.37
C GLY A 373 13.75 9.87 -18.34
N THR A 374 13.30 10.20 -17.12
CA THR A 374 12.95 9.21 -16.08
C THR A 374 11.85 8.26 -16.56
N LEU A 375 10.76 8.80 -17.10
CA LEU A 375 9.63 7.99 -17.59
C LEU A 375 10.03 7.12 -18.79
N ARG A 376 10.83 7.66 -19.72
CA ARG A 376 11.36 6.88 -20.83
C ARG A 376 12.20 5.70 -20.35
N ARG A 377 13.16 5.95 -19.46
CA ARG A 377 14.03 4.90 -18.93
C ARG A 377 13.27 3.87 -18.13
N LEU A 378 12.27 4.30 -17.35
CA LEU A 378 11.39 3.42 -16.58
C LEU A 378 10.61 2.49 -17.52
N ALA A 379 10.00 3.05 -18.57
CA ALA A 379 9.23 2.28 -19.54
C ALA A 379 10.09 1.26 -20.29
N GLU A 380 11.26 1.65 -20.79
CA GLU A 380 12.23 0.74 -21.43
C GLU A 380 12.60 -0.41 -20.49
N SER A 381 13.05 -0.08 -19.27
CA SER A 381 13.51 -1.07 -18.30
C SER A 381 12.37 -2.01 -17.87
N TRP A 382 11.16 -1.49 -17.67
CA TRP A 382 9.99 -2.28 -17.29
C TRP A 382 9.58 -3.27 -18.39
N LEU A 383 9.50 -2.78 -19.64
CA LEU A 383 9.14 -3.62 -20.78
C LEU A 383 10.16 -4.75 -21.02
N GLU A 384 11.45 -4.48 -20.78
CA GLU A 384 12.51 -5.47 -20.93
C GLU A 384 12.56 -6.50 -19.79
N SER A 385 12.24 -6.10 -18.55
CA SER A 385 12.58 -6.90 -17.36
C SER A 385 11.39 -7.37 -16.50
N LYS A 386 10.16 -6.90 -16.74
CA LYS A 386 9.01 -7.16 -15.84
C LYS A 386 8.81 -8.63 -15.48
N SER A 387 8.83 -9.55 -16.46
CA SER A 387 8.56 -10.97 -16.22
C SER A 387 9.64 -11.60 -15.35
N PHE A 388 10.90 -11.24 -15.59
CA PHE A 388 12.03 -11.71 -14.79
C PHE A 388 11.97 -11.15 -13.36
N LEU A 389 11.63 -9.87 -13.21
CA LEU A 389 11.48 -9.25 -11.89
C LEU A 389 10.34 -9.90 -11.09
N GLU A 390 9.17 -10.08 -11.69
CA GLU A 390 8.01 -10.68 -11.05
C GLU A 390 8.28 -12.14 -10.63
N GLU A 391 8.94 -12.93 -11.47
CA GLU A 391 9.32 -14.32 -11.15
C GLU A 391 10.25 -14.39 -9.93
N ARG A 392 11.24 -13.49 -9.86
CA ARG A 392 12.30 -13.58 -8.86
C ARG A 392 12.00 -12.84 -7.56
N PHE A 393 11.27 -11.74 -7.62
CA PHE A 393 11.02 -10.87 -6.46
C PHE A 393 10.33 -11.63 -5.33
N PHE A 394 9.31 -12.44 -5.62
CA PHE A 394 8.61 -13.21 -4.59
C PHE A 394 9.41 -14.41 -4.05
N GLN A 395 10.46 -14.83 -4.76
CA GLN A 395 11.32 -15.95 -4.36
C GLN A 395 12.48 -15.54 -3.44
N THR A 396 12.65 -14.25 -3.18
CA THR A 396 13.90 -13.72 -2.61
C THR A 396 13.68 -12.94 -1.32
N ARG A 397 13.38 -13.65 -0.22
CA ARG A 397 13.21 -13.05 1.12
C ARG A 397 14.48 -13.14 1.95
N ILE A 398 14.80 -12.12 2.75
CA ILE A 398 15.86 -12.23 3.76
C ILE A 398 15.37 -13.19 4.86
N PRO A 399 16.12 -14.26 5.18
CA PRO A 399 15.73 -15.18 6.23
C PRO A 399 15.67 -14.49 7.60
N ILE A 400 14.64 -14.83 8.38
CA ILE A 400 14.50 -14.35 9.76
C ILE A 400 15.53 -15.05 10.66
N ARG A 401 16.17 -14.26 11.52
CA ARG A 401 17.12 -14.71 12.55
C ARG A 401 16.35 -15.18 13.78
N GLY A 402 16.69 -16.36 14.28
CA GLY A 402 15.98 -16.96 15.41
C GLY A 402 14.64 -17.56 14.97
N GLY A 403 14.27 -18.69 15.58
CA GLY A 403 13.17 -19.54 15.12
C GLY A 403 13.68 -20.90 14.65
N ARG A 404 13.67 -21.88 15.54
CA ARG A 404 13.50 -23.28 15.16
C ARG A 404 12.02 -23.62 15.16
#